data_AF-A0AAD0LS87-F1
#
_entry.id   AF-A0AAD0LS87-F1
#
_cell.length_a   1.000
_cell.length_b   1.000
_cell.length_c   1.000
_cell.angle_alpha   90.00
_cell.angle_beta   90.00
_cell.angle_gamma   90.00
#
_symmetry.space_group_name_H-M   'P 1'
#
loop_
_entity.id
_entity.type
_entity.pdbx_description
1 polymer ?
#
loop_
_entity_poly.entity_id
_entity_poly.type
_entity_poly.pdbx_seq_one_letter_code
_entity_poly.pdbx_strand_id
1 'polypeptide(L)'
;MRILPVIAAVTVAFLVVACSSPTPPRGVTVVRPFEVQRFLGTWYEIARFDHRFERGLEKVTANYSLMQDGGIQVINRGYNPARGMWQKVTGKAYFTGASDTAALKVSFIGPFYGGYNVIALDKDYRHALVCGPDRDYLWILSRTPTISDEMKQALLDSATRQGFDVSKLIWVEQTH
;
A
#
# COMPACT_ATOMS: atom_id res chain seq x y z
N MET A 1 -33.25 29.90 53.26
CA MET A 1 -33.55 29.23 51.97
C MET A 1 -32.25 29.09 51.20
N ARG A 2 -31.89 27.85 50.83
CA ARG A 2 -30.57 27.45 50.30
C ARG A 2 -30.56 27.68 48.79
N ILE A 3 -29.50 28.28 48.26
CA ILE A 3 -29.22 28.26 46.81
C ILE A 3 -27.77 27.79 46.66
N LEU A 4 -27.60 26.51 46.31
CA LEU A 4 -26.28 25.95 45.96
C LEU A 4 -25.90 26.46 44.56
N PRO A 5 -24.60 26.74 44.28
CA PRO A 5 -24.14 26.91 42.93
C PRO A 5 -24.07 25.53 42.25
N VAL A 6 -24.86 25.35 41.19
CA VAL A 6 -24.79 24.18 40.31
C VAL A 6 -23.48 24.27 39.54
N ILE A 7 -22.47 23.53 39.98
CA ILE A 7 -21.27 23.26 39.20
C ILE A 7 -21.70 22.34 38.05
N ALA A 8 -21.86 22.93 36.85
CA ALA A 8 -22.07 22.16 35.64
C ALA A 8 -20.76 21.43 35.30
N ALA A 9 -20.68 20.16 35.69
CA ALA A 9 -19.63 19.25 35.25
C ALA A 9 -19.80 19.00 33.75
N VAL A 10 -19.03 19.71 32.92
CA VAL A 10 -18.89 19.39 31.50
C VAL A 10 -17.98 18.17 31.39
N THR A 11 -18.58 16.98 31.39
CA THR A 11 -17.92 15.75 30.98
C THR A 11 -17.60 15.84 29.50
N VAL A 12 -16.36 16.26 29.17
CA VAL A 12 -15.79 16.09 27.83
C VAL A 12 -15.62 14.60 27.62
N ALA A 13 -16.61 13.97 26.97
CA ALA A 13 -16.47 12.64 26.43
C ALA A 13 -15.39 12.70 25.34
N PHE A 14 -14.16 12.34 25.70
CA PHE A 14 -13.13 12.01 24.73
C PHE A 14 -13.68 10.88 23.86
N LEU A 15 -14.09 11.22 22.64
CA LEU A 15 -14.37 10.26 21.59
C LEU A 15 -13.09 9.43 21.43
N VAL A 16 -13.13 8.20 21.97
CA VAL A 16 -12.17 7.17 21.64
C VAL A 16 -12.37 6.91 20.15
N VAL A 17 -11.59 7.59 19.32
CA VAL A 17 -11.43 7.20 17.91
C VAL A 17 -10.89 5.79 17.98
N ALA A 18 -11.76 4.81 17.80
CA ALA A 18 -11.39 3.43 17.74
C ALA A 18 -10.27 3.32 16.70
N CYS A 19 -9.08 2.94 17.15
CA CYS A 19 -7.93 2.64 16.31
C CYS A 19 -8.24 1.39 15.48
N SER A 20 -9.13 1.50 14.48
CA SER A 20 -9.31 0.44 13.50
C SER A 20 -8.06 0.43 12.61
N SER A 21 -7.16 -0.51 12.88
CA SER A 21 -6.07 -0.79 11.94
C SER A 21 -6.69 -1.20 10.59
N PRO A 22 -6.23 -0.63 9.46
CA PRO A 22 -6.72 -1.03 8.14
C PRO A 22 -6.59 -2.54 7.96
N THR A 23 -7.70 -3.21 7.69
CA THR A 23 -7.71 -4.64 7.36
C THR A 23 -7.76 -4.81 5.84
N PRO A 24 -7.32 -5.96 5.31
CA PRO A 24 -7.54 -6.30 3.91
C PRO A 24 -9.03 -6.18 3.53
N PRO A 25 -9.36 -5.89 2.27
CA PRO A 25 -10.75 -5.85 1.83
C PRO A 25 -11.46 -7.19 2.08
N ARG A 26 -12.76 -7.16 2.38
CA ARG A 26 -13.52 -8.41 2.58
C ARG A 26 -13.41 -9.33 1.36
N GLY A 27 -13.11 -10.61 1.63
CA GLY A 27 -12.96 -11.65 0.61
C GLY A 27 -11.63 -11.63 -0.15
N VAL A 28 -10.68 -10.76 0.22
CA VAL A 28 -9.32 -10.75 -0.33
C VAL A 28 -8.40 -11.58 0.56
N THR A 29 -7.58 -12.44 -0.05
CA THR A 29 -6.64 -13.30 0.66
C THR A 29 -5.25 -12.69 0.59
N VAL A 30 -4.61 -12.53 1.74
CA VAL A 30 -3.24 -12.01 1.84
C VAL A 30 -2.21 -13.13 1.90
N VAL A 31 -1.01 -12.86 1.40
CA VAL A 31 0.10 -13.82 1.35
C VAL A 31 0.53 -14.22 2.76
N ARG A 32 0.64 -15.54 2.95
CA ARG A 32 1.21 -16.22 4.11
C ARG A 32 1.88 -17.53 3.65
N PRO A 33 3.04 -17.92 4.21
CA PRO A 33 3.90 -17.10 5.07
C PRO A 33 4.57 -15.95 4.29
N PHE A 34 4.85 -14.84 4.97
CA PHE A 34 5.54 -13.67 4.43
C PHE A 34 6.87 -13.42 5.15
N GLU A 35 7.92 -13.17 4.38
CA GLU A 35 9.27 -12.91 4.87
C GLU A 35 9.70 -11.49 4.49
N VAL A 36 9.47 -10.53 5.40
CA VAL A 36 9.72 -9.10 5.14
C VAL A 36 11.12 -8.80 4.60
N GLN A 37 12.15 -9.51 5.09
CA GLN A 37 13.54 -9.33 4.67
C GLN A 37 13.73 -9.52 3.17
N ARG A 38 13.01 -10.50 2.58
CA ARG A 38 13.07 -10.82 1.15
C ARG A 38 12.27 -9.83 0.31
N PHE A 39 11.34 -9.09 0.94
CA PHE A 39 10.54 -8.06 0.29
C PHE A 39 11.22 -6.68 0.25
N LEU A 40 12.24 -6.45 1.08
CA LEU A 40 12.99 -5.19 1.11
C LEU A 40 13.68 -4.86 -0.21
N GLY A 41 14.13 -3.62 -0.36
CA GLY A 41 14.78 -3.11 -1.56
C GLY A 41 13.78 -2.53 -2.56
N THR A 42 14.23 -2.40 -3.80
CA THR A 42 13.48 -1.70 -4.87
C THR A 42 12.52 -2.63 -5.60
N TRP A 43 11.35 -2.08 -5.89
CA TRP A 43 10.33 -2.63 -6.78
C TRP A 43 9.95 -1.59 -7.82
N TYR A 44 9.79 -2.02 -9.05
CA TYR A 44 9.22 -1.26 -10.15
C TYR A 44 7.71 -1.45 -10.16
N GLU A 45 6.98 -0.36 -10.31
CA GLU A 45 5.54 -0.40 -10.51
C GLU A 45 5.26 -0.65 -11.99
N ILE A 46 4.78 -1.85 -12.31
CA ILE A 46 4.48 -2.27 -13.68
C ILE A 46 3.10 -1.79 -14.10
N ALA A 47 2.14 -1.84 -13.17
CA ALA A 47 0.80 -1.33 -13.39
C ALA A 47 0.18 -0.86 -12.09
N ARG A 48 -0.77 0.06 -12.19
CA ARG A 48 -1.57 0.56 -11.07
C ARG A 48 -2.99 0.90 -11.51
N PHE A 49 -3.92 1.02 -10.59
CA PHE A 49 -5.16 1.76 -10.86
C PHE A 49 -4.91 3.28 -10.83
N ASP A 50 -5.86 4.08 -11.34
CA ASP A 50 -5.71 5.54 -11.35
C ASP A 50 -5.82 6.12 -9.93
N HIS A 51 -4.67 6.38 -9.33
CA HIS A 51 -4.56 7.01 -8.02
C HIS A 51 -4.24 8.49 -8.19
N ARG A 52 -5.06 9.36 -7.59
CA ARG A 52 -4.89 10.83 -7.69
C ARG A 52 -3.48 11.30 -7.32
N PHE A 53 -2.80 10.60 -6.40
CA PHE A 53 -1.46 10.94 -5.92
C PHE A 53 -0.31 10.48 -6.83
N GLU A 54 -0.56 9.55 -7.76
CA GLU A 54 0.43 9.02 -8.71
C GLU A 54 0.14 9.42 -10.17
N ARG A 55 -0.95 10.15 -10.40
CA ARG A 55 -1.41 10.50 -11.74
C ARG A 55 -0.33 11.25 -12.53
N GLY A 56 -0.06 10.75 -13.74
CA GLY A 56 0.93 11.32 -14.65
C GLY A 56 2.39 10.96 -14.32
N LEU A 57 2.65 10.10 -13.34
CA LEU A 57 4.00 9.60 -13.06
C LEU A 57 4.35 8.37 -13.90
N GLU A 58 5.56 8.37 -14.45
CA GLU A 58 6.22 7.27 -15.15
C GLU A 58 7.46 6.81 -14.35
N LYS A 59 8.07 5.69 -14.75
CA LYS A 59 9.32 5.17 -14.18
C LYS A 59 9.25 5.04 -12.65
N VAL A 60 8.07 4.63 -12.17
CA VAL A 60 7.74 4.62 -10.75
C VAL A 60 8.41 3.43 -10.08
N THR A 61 9.06 3.71 -8.95
CA THR A 61 9.65 2.70 -8.08
C THR A 61 9.25 2.93 -6.63
N ALA A 62 9.12 1.85 -5.88
CA ALA A 62 8.98 1.83 -4.43
C ALA A 62 10.19 1.13 -3.82
N ASN A 63 10.87 1.76 -2.88
CA ASN A 63 11.99 1.19 -2.15
C ASN A 63 11.61 0.99 -0.68
N TYR A 64 11.81 -0.23 -0.19
CA TYR A 64 11.46 -0.63 1.17
C TYR A 64 12.72 -0.89 1.99
N SER A 65 12.83 -0.28 3.18
CA SER A 65 13.93 -0.54 4.12
C SER A 65 13.42 -0.66 5.54
N LEU A 66 14.04 -1.51 6.35
CA LEU A 66 13.65 -1.65 7.77
C LEU A 66 13.98 -0.40 8.57
N MET A 67 13.10 -0.11 9.52
CA MET A 67 13.29 0.92 10.55
C MET A 67 13.68 0.28 11.88
N GLN A 68 14.29 1.07 12.77
CA GLN A 68 14.70 0.61 14.10
C GLN A 68 13.53 0.17 14.99
N ASP A 69 12.34 0.73 14.77
CA ASP A 69 11.11 0.43 15.51
C ASP A 69 10.37 -0.82 14.97
N GLY A 70 10.96 -1.53 14.01
CA GLY A 70 10.34 -2.69 13.35
C GLY A 70 9.36 -2.32 12.24
N GLY A 71 9.16 -1.03 11.96
CA GLY A 71 8.44 -0.55 10.79
C GLY A 71 9.26 -0.69 9.49
N ILE A 72 8.63 -0.31 8.39
CA ILE A 72 9.24 -0.28 7.07
C ILE A 72 9.17 1.14 6.54
N GLN A 73 10.31 1.75 6.22
CA GLN A 73 10.35 2.99 5.46
C GLN A 73 10.02 2.68 4.00
N VAL A 74 9.14 3.49 3.41
CA VAL A 74 8.72 3.39 2.02
C VAL A 74 9.16 4.64 1.30
N ILE A 75 9.94 4.51 0.23
CA ILE A 75 10.28 5.64 -0.65
C ILE A 75 9.70 5.37 -2.03
N ASN A 76 8.69 6.16 -2.42
CA ASN A 76 8.18 6.14 -3.79
C ASN A 76 8.85 7.27 -4.60
N ARG A 77 9.29 6.94 -5.81
CA ARG A 77 9.93 7.88 -6.74
C ARG A 77 9.37 7.66 -8.14
N GLY A 78 9.02 8.74 -8.84
CA GLY A 78 8.52 8.70 -10.21
C GLY A 78 8.92 9.94 -11.01
N TYR A 79 8.93 9.84 -12.33
CA TYR A 79 9.21 10.93 -13.24
C TYR A 79 7.90 11.55 -13.75
N ASN A 80 7.80 12.88 -13.71
CA ASN A 80 6.67 13.62 -14.24
C ASN A 80 7.09 14.23 -15.59
N PRO A 81 6.67 13.67 -16.74
CA PRO A 81 7.07 14.14 -18.06
C PRO A 81 6.50 15.53 -18.38
N ALA A 82 5.29 15.84 -17.92
CA ALA A 82 4.67 17.15 -18.13
C ALA A 82 5.43 18.30 -17.46
N ARG A 83 6.14 18.00 -16.36
CA ARG A 83 6.98 18.96 -15.63
C ARG A 83 8.48 18.77 -15.85
N GLY A 84 8.88 17.73 -16.59
CA GLY A 84 10.27 17.38 -16.84
C GLY A 84 11.08 17.05 -15.58
N MET A 85 10.46 16.61 -14.48
CA MET A 85 11.14 16.47 -13.18
C MET A 85 10.82 15.18 -12.43
N TRP A 86 11.77 14.73 -11.60
CA TRP A 86 11.55 13.63 -10.66
C TRP A 86 10.80 14.10 -9.41
N GLN A 87 9.86 13.28 -8.96
CA GLN A 87 9.11 13.45 -7.73
C GLN A 87 9.44 12.28 -6.78
N LYS A 88 9.49 12.57 -5.48
CA LYS A 88 9.76 11.59 -4.43
C LYS A 88 8.87 11.88 -3.23
N VAL A 89 8.35 10.82 -2.62
CA VAL A 89 7.67 10.86 -1.32
C VAL A 89 8.20 9.76 -0.42
N THR A 90 8.34 10.08 0.87
CA THR A 90 8.77 9.13 1.89
C THR A 90 7.60 8.87 2.83
N GLY A 91 7.34 7.61 3.12
CA GLY A 91 6.32 7.14 4.04
C GLY A 91 6.84 6.06 4.96
N LYS A 92 5.93 5.54 5.78
CA LYS A 92 6.19 4.46 6.74
C LYS A 92 5.05 3.46 6.72
N ALA A 93 5.39 2.18 6.79
CA ALA A 93 4.46 1.07 6.85
C ALA A 93 4.70 0.23 8.10
N TYR A 94 3.62 -0.30 8.66
CA TYR A 94 3.63 -1.19 9.82
C TYR A 94 2.70 -2.37 9.58
N PHE A 95 3.07 -3.55 10.04
CA PHE A 95 2.16 -4.70 10.05
C PHE A 95 0.94 -4.40 10.92
N THR A 96 -0.22 -4.86 10.47
CA THR A 96 -1.49 -4.71 11.22
C THR A 96 -1.79 -5.92 12.11
N GLY A 97 -0.97 -6.96 12.01
CA GLY A 97 -1.00 -8.17 12.84
C GLY A 97 0.36 -8.85 12.85
N ALA A 98 0.37 -10.18 12.76
CA ALA A 98 1.60 -10.96 12.71
C ALA A 98 2.45 -10.62 11.47
N SER A 99 3.77 -10.59 11.62
CA SER A 99 4.72 -10.23 10.55
C SER A 99 4.87 -11.30 9.46
N ASP A 100 4.37 -12.51 9.70
CA ASP A 100 4.25 -13.60 8.72
C ASP A 100 3.06 -13.43 7.76
N THR A 101 2.27 -12.37 7.97
CA THR A 101 1.07 -12.05 7.20
C THR A 101 1.27 -10.73 6.49
N ALA A 102 1.21 -10.72 5.16
CA ALA A 102 1.53 -9.55 4.34
C ALA A 102 0.39 -8.48 4.32
N ALA A 103 -0.12 -8.14 5.50
CA ALA A 103 -1.11 -7.10 5.72
C ALA A 103 -0.49 -5.96 6.55
N LEU A 104 -0.41 -4.78 5.94
CA LEU A 104 0.23 -3.60 6.49
C LEU A 104 -0.70 -2.39 6.40
N LYS A 105 -0.33 -1.35 7.14
CA LYS A 105 -0.86 -0.01 6.99
C LYS A 105 0.28 0.93 6.60
N VAL A 106 0.07 1.78 5.60
CA VAL A 106 1.06 2.72 5.09
C VAL A 106 0.58 4.17 5.24
N SER A 107 1.49 5.08 5.62
CA SER A 107 1.24 6.51 5.70
C SER A 107 2.33 7.30 4.98
N PHE A 108 1.91 8.27 4.18
CA PHE A 108 2.77 9.27 3.52
C PHE A 108 2.52 10.70 4.03
N ILE A 109 1.46 10.92 4.83
CA ILE A 109 1.08 12.23 5.37
C ILE A 109 0.52 12.07 6.78
N GLY A 110 1.24 12.55 7.79
CA GLY A 110 0.75 12.64 9.17
C GLY A 110 0.19 11.29 9.72
N PRO A 111 -0.85 11.33 10.57
CA PRO A 111 -1.43 10.12 11.17
C PRO A 111 -2.43 9.39 10.25
N PHE A 112 -2.46 9.67 8.94
CA PHE A 112 -3.39 9.03 8.00
C PHE A 112 -2.79 7.77 7.39
N TYR A 113 -3.40 6.61 7.68
CA TYR A 113 -2.93 5.31 7.21
C TYR A 113 -3.96 4.65 6.29
N GLY A 114 -3.49 4.16 5.13
CA GLY A 114 -4.24 3.28 4.24
C GLY A 114 -3.77 1.83 4.39
N GLY A 115 -4.63 0.87 4.02
CA GLY A 115 -4.24 -0.54 3.95
C GLY A 115 -3.23 -0.77 2.80
N TYR A 116 -2.30 -1.69 3.02
CA TYR A 116 -1.33 -2.16 2.03
C TYR A 116 -1.19 -3.67 2.19
N ASN A 117 -1.69 -4.44 1.24
CA ASN A 117 -1.87 -5.88 1.37
C ASN A 117 -1.25 -6.59 0.19
N VAL A 118 -0.27 -7.48 0.41
CA VAL A 118 0.29 -8.32 -0.65
C VAL A 118 -0.62 -9.53 -0.82
N ILE A 119 -1.24 -9.64 -1.99
CA ILE A 119 -2.32 -10.60 -2.28
C ILE A 119 -1.90 -11.68 -3.30
N ALA A 120 -0.75 -11.50 -3.94
CA ALA A 120 -0.01 -12.54 -4.63
C ALA A 120 1.49 -12.21 -4.60
N LEU A 121 2.32 -13.24 -4.46
CA LEU A 121 3.78 -13.12 -4.41
C LEU A 121 4.38 -14.44 -4.89
N ASP A 122 5.32 -14.38 -5.83
CA ASP A 122 6.03 -15.59 -6.26
C ASP A 122 7.08 -16.02 -5.23
N LYS A 123 7.52 -17.28 -5.32
CA LYS A 123 8.44 -17.90 -4.34
C LYS A 123 9.77 -17.17 -4.22
N ASP A 124 10.21 -16.48 -5.28
CA ASP A 124 11.50 -15.82 -5.36
C ASP A 124 11.41 -14.32 -5.05
N TYR A 125 10.23 -13.80 -4.68
CA TYR A 125 9.99 -12.39 -4.35
C TYR A 125 10.38 -11.46 -5.52
N ARG A 126 10.03 -11.88 -6.73
CA ARG A 126 10.32 -11.18 -7.99
C ARG A 126 9.14 -10.37 -8.51
N HIS A 127 7.92 -10.79 -8.21
CA HIS A 127 6.66 -10.24 -8.68
C HIS A 127 5.63 -10.25 -7.57
N ALA A 128 4.96 -9.13 -7.36
CA ALA A 128 3.93 -8.99 -6.33
C ALA A 128 2.68 -8.33 -6.89
N LEU A 129 1.53 -8.79 -6.43
CA LEU A 129 0.25 -8.12 -6.57
C LEU A 129 -0.13 -7.54 -5.21
N VAL A 130 -0.40 -6.24 -5.17
CA VAL A 130 -0.68 -5.51 -3.94
C VAL A 130 -1.99 -4.78 -4.07
N CYS A 131 -2.83 -4.81 -3.04
CA CYS A 131 -4.04 -3.99 -2.99
C CYS A 131 -4.06 -3.06 -1.77
N GLY A 132 -4.87 -2.01 -1.88
CA GLY A 132 -5.10 -1.05 -0.80
C GLY A 132 -6.16 -1.51 0.21
N PRO A 133 -6.86 -0.57 0.88
CA PRO A 133 -7.92 -0.88 1.85
C PRO A 133 -9.23 -1.39 1.21
N ASP A 134 -9.42 -1.17 -0.08
CA ASP A 134 -10.58 -1.61 -0.86
C ASP A 134 -10.17 -2.06 -2.28
N ARG A 135 -11.15 -2.25 -3.17
CA ARG A 135 -10.94 -2.75 -4.54
C ARG A 135 -10.68 -1.66 -5.58
N ASP A 136 -10.55 -0.41 -5.17
CA ASP A 136 -10.17 0.72 -6.04
C ASP A 136 -8.67 1.01 -5.99
N TYR A 137 -7.90 0.19 -5.25
CA TYR A 137 -6.45 0.26 -5.12
C TYR A 137 -5.77 -1.07 -5.46
N LEU A 138 -4.97 -1.08 -6.53
CA LEU A 138 -4.26 -2.26 -7.00
C LEU A 138 -2.95 -1.85 -7.69
N TRP A 139 -1.88 -2.56 -7.40
CA TRP A 139 -0.56 -2.41 -8.01
C TRP A 139 0.03 -3.76 -8.41
N ILE A 140 0.69 -3.79 -9.55
CA ILE A 140 1.59 -4.87 -9.97
C ILE A 140 3.02 -4.37 -9.79
N LEU A 141 3.79 -5.08 -8.97
CA LEU A 141 5.18 -4.75 -8.68
C LEU A 141 6.12 -5.83 -9.22
N SER A 142 7.30 -5.43 -9.70
CA SER A 142 8.35 -6.34 -10.15
C SER A 142 9.73 -5.91 -9.66
N ARG A 143 10.66 -6.85 -9.53
CA ARG A 143 12.09 -6.56 -9.28
C ARG A 143 12.84 -6.10 -10.53
N THR A 144 12.24 -6.26 -11.71
CA THR A 144 12.75 -5.78 -13.00
C THR A 144 11.78 -4.76 -13.59
N PRO A 145 12.25 -3.84 -14.47
CA PRO A 145 11.40 -2.83 -15.07
C PRO A 145 10.31 -3.41 -15.98
N THR A 146 10.44 -4.65 -16.42
CA THR A 146 9.43 -5.39 -17.19
C THR A 146 9.22 -6.80 -16.67
N ILE A 147 8.12 -7.41 -17.13
CA ILE A 147 7.70 -8.78 -16.85
C ILE A 147 7.32 -9.47 -18.16
N SER A 148 7.35 -10.81 -18.18
CA SER A 148 6.87 -11.58 -19.34
C SER A 148 5.34 -11.56 -19.44
N ASP A 149 4.81 -11.85 -20.62
CA ASP A 149 3.36 -11.90 -20.86
C ASP A 149 2.67 -12.99 -20.04
N GLU A 150 3.35 -14.12 -19.80
CA GLU A 150 2.82 -15.21 -18.96
C GLU A 150 2.68 -14.75 -17.51
N MET A 151 3.69 -14.05 -16.96
CA MET A 151 3.64 -13.52 -15.60
C MET A 151 2.58 -12.43 -15.48
N LYS A 152 2.50 -11.56 -16.48
CA LYS A 152 1.44 -10.55 -16.58
C LYS A 152 0.06 -11.22 -16.50
N GLN A 153 -0.22 -12.22 -17.33
CA GLN A 153 -1.52 -12.91 -17.32
C GLN A 153 -1.79 -13.59 -15.98
N ALA A 154 -0.80 -14.25 -15.38
CA ALA A 154 -0.95 -14.91 -14.08
C ALA A 154 -1.36 -13.93 -12.96
N LEU A 155 -0.80 -12.72 -12.97
CA LEU A 155 -1.14 -11.66 -11.99
C LEU A 155 -2.53 -11.07 -12.25
N LEU A 156 -2.93 -10.91 -13.51
CA LEU A 156 -4.28 -10.47 -13.88
C LEU A 156 -5.34 -11.49 -13.48
N ASP A 157 -5.09 -12.78 -13.69
CA ASP A 157 -5.99 -13.85 -13.27
C ASP A 157 -6.12 -13.89 -11.74
N SER A 158 -5.01 -13.68 -11.03
CA SER A 158 -5.02 -13.58 -9.56
C SER A 158 -5.85 -12.40 -9.06
N ALA A 159 -5.67 -11.22 -9.66
CA ALA A 159 -6.46 -10.03 -9.33
C ALA A 159 -7.96 -10.26 -9.60
N THR A 160 -8.30 -10.84 -10.76
CA THR A 160 -9.69 -11.13 -11.14
C THR A 160 -10.35 -12.11 -10.18
N ARG A 161 -9.65 -13.19 -9.77
CA ARG A 161 -10.16 -14.14 -8.76
C ARG A 161 -10.46 -13.50 -7.41
N GLN A 162 -9.77 -12.41 -7.07
CA GLN A 162 -9.98 -11.66 -5.82
C GLN A 162 -11.00 -10.53 -5.97
N GLY A 163 -11.61 -10.40 -7.15
CA GLY A 163 -12.71 -9.49 -7.45
C GLY A 163 -12.27 -8.09 -7.88
N PHE A 164 -11.04 -7.92 -8.37
CA PHE A 164 -10.58 -6.65 -8.92
C PHE A 164 -10.91 -6.55 -10.42
N ASP A 165 -11.34 -5.37 -10.85
CA ASP A 165 -11.58 -5.05 -12.25
C ASP A 165 -10.26 -4.65 -12.94
N VAL A 166 -9.55 -5.64 -13.49
CA VAL A 166 -8.25 -5.44 -14.12
C VAL A 166 -8.28 -4.55 -15.36
N SER A 167 -9.47 -4.27 -15.93
CA SER A 167 -9.60 -3.34 -17.06
C SER A 167 -9.21 -1.90 -16.69
N LYS A 168 -9.20 -1.56 -15.39
CA LYS A 168 -8.81 -0.26 -14.85
C LYS A 168 -7.29 -0.05 -14.76
N LEU A 169 -6.48 -1.07 -15.05
CA LEU A 169 -5.02 -0.98 -14.93
C LEU A 169 -4.43 -0.02 -15.96
N ILE A 170 -3.65 0.92 -15.45
CA ILE A 170 -2.72 1.74 -16.21
C ILE A 170 -1.37 1.02 -16.17
N TRP A 171 -0.85 0.68 -17.35
CA TRP A 171 0.50 0.14 -17.52
C TRP A 171 1.49 1.29 -17.48
N VAL A 172 2.42 1.24 -16.54
CA VAL A 172 3.34 2.35 -16.27
C VAL A 172 4.58 2.18 -17.16
N GLU A 173 4.95 3.25 -17.85
CA GLU A 173 6.17 3.28 -18.65
C GLU A 173 7.40 3.09 -17.75
N GLN A 174 8.25 2.13 -18.09
CA GLN A 174 9.49 1.83 -17.36
C GLN A 174 10.69 1.92 -18.31
N THR A 175 11.88 2.17 -17.75
CA THR A 175 13.09 2.30 -18.57
C THR A 175 13.71 0.91 -18.76
N HIS A 176 13.95 0.53 -20.01
CA HIS A 176 14.69 -0.68 -20.40
C HIS A 176 16.20 -0.44 -20.38
#